data_AF-A0A967MVP3-F1
#
_entry.id   AF-A0A967MVP3-F1
#
_cell.length_a   1.000
_cell.length_b   1.000
_cell.length_c   1.000
_cell.angle_alpha   90.00
_cell.angle_beta   90.00
_cell.angle_gamma   90.00
#
_symmetry.space_group_name_H-M   'P 1'
#
loop_
_entity.id
_entity.type
_entity.pdbx_description
1 polymer ?
#
loop_
_entity_poly.entity_id
_entity_poly.type
_entity_poly.pdbx_seq_one_letter_code
_entity_poly.pdbx_strand_id
1 'polypeptide(L)' 'MDQLVIDGAHGEGGGQILRTAVTLSVITQRPIRIENIR' A
#
# COMPACT_ATOMS: atom_id res chain seq x y z
N MET A 1 11.82 1.16 12.38
CA MET A 1 11.25 0.12 11.50
C MET A 1 11.23 0.65 10.10
N ASP A 2 11.66 -0.16 9.14
CA ASP A 2 11.76 0.28 7.74
C ASP A 2 10.37 0.32 7.10
N GLN A 3 9.98 1.48 6.59
CA GLN A 3 8.66 1.72 6.00
C GLN A 3 8.61 1.11 4.59
N LEU A 4 7.59 0.29 4.31
CA LEU A 4 7.43 -0.30 2.99
C LEU A 4 6.79 0.71 2.03
N VAL A 5 7.47 1.03 0.93
CA VAL A 5 6.96 1.92 -0.12
C VAL A 5 6.26 1.08 -1.20
N ILE A 6 5.06 1.50 -1.60
CA ILE A 6 4.19 0.79 -2.56
C ILE A 6 3.79 1.79 -3.64
N ASP A 7 3.95 1.40 -4.91
CA ASP A 7 3.46 2.17 -6.05
C ASP A 7 2.00 1.82 -6.35
N GLY A 8 1.11 2.80 -6.15
CA GLY A 8 -0.33 2.69 -6.39
C GLY A 8 -0.72 2.73 -7.87
N ALA A 9 0.19 3.10 -8.77
CA ALA A 9 -0.03 3.10 -10.21
C ALA A 9 0.21 1.72 -10.86
N HIS A 10 0.57 0.71 -10.06
CA HIS A 10 0.81 -0.62 -10.57
C HIS A 10 -0.49 -1.29 -11.06
N GLY A 11 -0.54 -1.60 -12.37
CA GLY A 11 -1.73 -2.16 -13.01
C GLY A 11 -2.90 -1.18 -13.02
N GLU A 12 -4.13 -1.68 -13.14
CA GLU A 12 -5.33 -0.83 -13.28
C GLU A 12 -6.07 -0.62 -11.94
N GLY A 13 -5.43 -1.01 -10.83
CA GLY A 13 -6.11 -1.30 -9.57
C GLY A 13 -5.71 -0.40 -8.40
N GLY A 14 -5.43 0.89 -8.60
CA GLY A 14 -4.96 1.77 -7.50
C GLY A 14 -5.84 1.74 -6.24
N GLY A 15 -7.16 1.62 -6.41
CA GLY A 15 -8.10 1.42 -5.29
C GLY A 15 -8.04 0.02 -4.65
N GLN A 16 -7.71 -1.02 -5.41
CA GLN A 16 -7.50 -2.37 -4.88
C GLN A 16 -6.17 -2.45 -4.10
N ILE A 17 -5.09 -1.87 -4.64
CA ILE A 17 -3.79 -1.81 -3.98
C ILE A 17 -3.92 -1.12 -2.62
N LEU A 18 -4.58 0.04 -2.58
CA LEU A 18 -4.79 0.79 -1.34
C LEU A 18 -5.44 -0.06 -0.24
N ARG A 19 -6.55 -0.74 -0.55
CA ARG A 19 -7.29 -1.53 0.45
C ARG A 19 -6.48 -2.71 0.96
N THR A 20 -5.84 -3.45 0.07
CA THR A 20 -5.02 -4.61 0.43
C THR A 20 -3.80 -4.18 1.25
N ALA A 21 -3.10 -3.13 0.81
CA ALA A 21 -1.91 -2.63 1.48
C ALA A 21 -2.21 -2.14 2.91
N VAL A 22 -3.27 -1.35 3.11
CA VAL A 22 -3.69 -0.88 4.44
C VAL A 22 -4.07 -2.05 5.34
N THR A 23 -4.82 -3.02 4.82
CA THR A 23 -5.22 -4.21 5.59
C THR A 23 -4.00 -4.99 6.08
N LEU A 24 -3.03 -5.23 5.19
CA LEU A 24 -1.79 -5.94 5.53
C LEU A 24 -0.91 -5.13 6.50
N SER A 25 -0.83 -3.81 6.35
CA SER A 25 -0.07 -2.93 7.25
C SER A 25 -0.55 -3.05 8.70
N VAL A 26 -1.88 -3.07 8.90
CA VAL A 26 -2.48 -3.26 10.23
C VAL A 26 -2.16 -4.65 10.79
N ILE A 27 -2.36 -5.71 10.00
CA ILE A 27 -2.14 -7.10 10.46
C ILE A 27 -0.66 -7.34 10.81
N THR A 28 0.25 -6.80 10.00
CA THR A 28 1.69 -7.04 10.17
C THR A 28 2.37 -6.02 11.09
N GLN A 29 1.64 -5.01 11.56
CA GLN A 29 2.17 -3.88 12.34
C GLN A 29 3.37 -3.21 11.63
N ARG A 30 3.37 -3.23 10.29
CA ARG A 30 4.44 -2.67 9.47
C ARG A 30 3.97 -1.35 8.86
N PRO A 31 4.68 -0.23 9.10
CA PRO A 31 4.35 1.04 8.47
C PRO A 31 4.53 0.97 6.96
N ILE A 32 3.59 1.56 6.21
CA ILE A 32 3.61 1.63 4.74
C ILE A 32 3.54 3.08 4.24
N ARG A 33 4.01 3.33 3.02
CA ARG A 33 3.79 4.55 2.23
C ARG A 33 3.28 4.13 0.88
N ILE A 34 2.17 4.70 0.43
CA ILE A 34 1.63 4.43 -0.90
C ILE A 34 1.78 5.71 -1.72
N GLU A 35 2.43 5.61 -2.87
CA GLU A 35 2.65 6.71 -3.81
C GLU A 35 1.81 6.50 -5.07
N ASN A 36 1.63 7.55 -5.89
CA ASN A 36 0.90 7.49 -7.16
C ASN A 36 -0.51 6.85 -7.04
N ILE A 37 -1.28 7.24 -6.03
CA ILE A 37 -2.65 6.72 -5.85
C ILE A 37 -3.55 7.32 -6.92
N ARG A 38 -3.95 6.46 -7.88
CA ARG A 38 -4.82 6.72 -9.03
C ARG A 38 -4.20 7.60 -10.11
#